data_AF-A0AAP0X3M0-F1
#
_entry.id   AF-A0AAP0X3M0-F1
#
_cell.length_a   1.000
_cell.length_b   1.000
_cell.length_c   1.000
_cell.angle_alpha   90.00
_cell.angle_beta   90.00
_cell.angle_gamma   90.00
#
_symmetry.space_group_name_H-M   'P 1'
#
loop_
_entity.id
_entity.type
_entity.pdbx_description
1 polymer ?
#
loop_
_entity_poly.entity_id
_entity_poly.type
_entity_poly.pdbx_seq_one_letter_code
_entity_poly.pdbx_strand_id
1 'polypeptide(L)'
;MVPLDTDAVFGSCENSSSAEPNPDLAKHTNLNAFDIISLSTGFDLSGLFVENDQKKEVQFTSMQPASAIISKVEDIARHLKLKVKKEGGLLKLEGSKEGRKGALSIDAEIYEFASSFHLVEVKEV
;
A
#
# COMPACT_ATOMS: atom_id res chain seq x y z
N MET A 1 52.92 -23.53 6.19
CA MET A 1 52.89 -22.14 5.68
C MET A 1 51.88 -22.14 4.53
N VAL A 2 50.73 -21.51 4.70
CA VAL A 2 49.70 -21.38 3.66
C VAL A 2 50.02 -20.13 2.83
N PRO A 3 49.79 -20.14 1.51
CA PRO A 3 49.35 -18.95 0.82
C PRO A 3 47.89 -19.13 0.38
N LEU A 4 47.09 -18.19 0.85
CA LEU A 4 45.75 -17.85 0.37
C LEU A 4 45.94 -17.00 -0.88
N ASP A 5 45.30 -17.35 -1.99
CA ASP A 5 44.97 -16.35 -2.99
C ASP A 5 43.67 -16.73 -3.72
N THR A 6 42.80 -15.73 -3.76
CA THR A 6 41.41 -15.71 -4.18
C THR A 6 41.29 -14.80 -5.38
N ASP A 7 40.72 -15.27 -6.49
CA ASP A 7 39.74 -14.53 -7.33
C ASP A 7 39.46 -15.30 -8.64
N ALA A 8 38.20 -15.66 -8.90
CA ALA A 8 37.26 -15.02 -9.83
C ALA A 8 37.23 -15.79 -11.18
N VAL A 9 36.14 -16.00 -11.91
CA VAL A 9 34.90 -15.25 -12.13
C VAL A 9 33.80 -16.26 -12.49
N PHE A 10 32.60 -16.06 -11.94
CA PHE A 10 31.40 -16.84 -12.23
C PHE A 10 30.85 -16.54 -13.63
N GLY A 11 30.28 -17.57 -14.26
CA GLY A 11 29.86 -17.59 -15.67
C GLY A 11 28.88 -16.50 -16.08
N SER A 12 29.06 -16.03 -17.31
CA SER A 12 28.12 -15.15 -18.00
C SER A 12 27.01 -15.99 -18.63
N CYS A 13 25.76 -15.66 -18.29
CA CYS A 13 24.58 -16.05 -19.07
C CYS A 13 23.79 -14.77 -19.35
N GLU A 14 23.54 -14.52 -20.63
CA GLU A 14 22.88 -13.33 -21.16
C GLU A 14 21.36 -13.30 -20.90
N ASN A 15 20.85 -12.06 -20.92
CA ASN A 15 19.52 -11.64 -21.36
C ASN A 15 18.32 -11.78 -20.41
N SER A 16 17.87 -10.63 -19.87
CA SER A 16 16.56 -10.08 -20.23
C SER A 16 16.44 -8.62 -19.76
N SER A 17 15.82 -7.81 -20.60
CA SER A 17 15.53 -6.39 -20.40
C SER A 17 14.84 -6.12 -19.07
N SER A 18 15.56 -5.58 -18.09
CA SER A 18 14.94 -4.97 -16.91
C SER A 18 14.49 -3.56 -17.28
N ALA A 19 13.17 -3.41 -17.44
CA ALA A 19 12.55 -2.10 -17.32
C ALA A 19 12.94 -1.55 -15.93
N GLU A 20 13.63 -0.42 -15.90
CA GLU A 20 13.99 0.30 -14.69
C GLU A 20 12.74 0.47 -13.82
N PRO A 21 12.69 -0.07 -12.59
CA PRO A 21 11.60 0.19 -11.68
C PRO A 21 11.71 1.65 -11.24
N ASN A 22 10.68 2.43 -11.53
CA ASN A 22 10.56 3.80 -11.08
C ASN A 22 10.64 3.80 -9.53
N PRO A 23 11.72 4.32 -8.92
CA PRO A 23 12.03 4.12 -7.50
C PRO A 23 10.97 4.74 -6.59
N ASP A 24 10.19 5.70 -7.11
CA ASP A 24 9.09 6.34 -6.42
C ASP A 24 7.87 5.43 -6.24
N LEU A 25 7.69 4.39 -7.06
CA LEU A 25 6.54 3.48 -6.94
C LEU A 25 6.86 2.25 -6.09
N ALA A 26 8.11 1.81 -6.13
CA ALA A 26 8.63 0.74 -5.27
C ALA A 26 8.76 1.16 -3.79
N LYS A 27 8.86 2.47 -3.53
CA LYS A 27 8.94 3.03 -2.18
C LYS A 27 7.62 2.94 -1.40
N HIS A 28 6.49 2.96 -2.10
CA HIS A 28 5.15 3.00 -1.48
C HIS A 28 4.61 1.62 -1.10
N THR A 29 5.35 0.53 -1.35
CA THR A 29 4.91 -0.81 -0.97
C THR A 29 5.54 -1.31 0.31
N ASN A 30 6.56 -0.64 0.85
CA ASN A 30 7.25 -1.05 2.08
C ASN A 30 7.17 0.04 3.16
N LEU A 31 6.74 -0.33 4.37
CA LEU A 31 6.73 0.53 5.54
C LEU A 31 7.81 0.08 6.53
N ASN A 32 8.59 1.05 7.00
CA ASN A 32 9.48 0.84 8.14
C ASN A 32 8.75 1.12 9.48
N ALA A 33 9.42 0.84 10.60
CA ALA A 33 8.84 1.04 11.93
C ALA A 33 8.49 2.51 12.25
N PHE A 34 9.29 3.48 11.81
CA PHE A 34 8.99 4.90 11.97
C PHE A 34 7.79 5.34 11.13
N ASP A 35 7.63 4.79 9.93
CA ASP A 35 6.45 5.06 9.10
C ASP A 35 5.18 4.62 9.85
N ILE A 36 5.17 3.40 10.39
CA ILE A 36 4.04 2.89 11.19
C ILE A 36 3.77 3.78 12.43
N ILE A 37 4.82 4.20 13.14
CA ILE A 37 4.67 5.08 14.31
C ILE A 37 4.06 6.42 13.89
N SER A 38 4.47 6.97 12.75
CA SER A 38 3.98 8.25 12.23
C SER A 38 2.50 8.23 11.83
N LEU A 39 1.95 7.04 11.52
CA LEU A 39 0.53 6.85 11.20
C LEU A 39 -0.39 6.91 12.43
N SER A 40 0.16 6.88 13.65
CA SER A 40 -0.65 6.96 14.87
C SER A 40 -1.26 8.35 15.04
N THR A 41 -2.56 8.40 15.32
CA THR A 41 -3.31 9.64 15.56
C THR A 41 -2.76 10.48 16.71
N GLY A 42 -2.01 9.88 17.64
CA GLY A 42 -1.34 10.60 18.72
C GLY A 42 -0.17 11.49 18.26
N PHE A 43 0.36 11.27 17.05
CA PHE A 43 1.37 12.13 16.44
C PHE A 43 0.77 13.09 15.39
N ASP A 44 -0.51 12.96 15.07
CA ASP A 44 -1.21 13.82 14.12
C ASP A 44 -1.78 15.07 14.81
N LEU A 45 -1.16 16.23 14.55
CA LEU A 45 -1.58 17.52 15.10
C LEU A 45 -2.73 18.18 14.34
N SER A 46 -3.23 17.58 13.24
CA SER A 46 -4.30 18.17 12.43
C SER A 46 -5.60 18.39 13.23
N GLY A 47 -5.84 17.57 14.27
CA GLY A 47 -6.97 17.74 15.18
C GLY A 47 -6.96 19.06 15.97
N LEU A 48 -5.82 19.75 16.09
CA LEU A 48 -5.76 21.10 16.69
C LEU A 48 -6.38 22.18 15.80
N PHE A 49 -6.56 21.89 14.51
CA PHE A 49 -6.96 22.85 13.49
C PHE A 49 -8.25 22.46 12.74
N VAL A 50 -8.82 21.28 13.01
CA VAL A 50 -10.02 20.77 12.33
C VAL A 50 -11.13 20.55 13.36
N GLU A 51 -12.28 21.21 13.14
CA GLU A 51 -13.38 21.31 14.12
C GLU A 51 -14.26 20.04 14.21
N ASN A 52 -13.89 18.93 13.55
CA ASN A 52 -14.66 17.68 13.58
C ASN A 52 -13.80 16.45 13.30
N ASP A 53 -13.89 15.44 14.18
CA ASP A 53 -13.26 14.10 14.16
C ASP A 53 -13.75 13.19 13.01
N GLN A 54 -13.86 13.71 11.79
CA GLN A 54 -14.40 12.96 10.64
C GLN A 54 -13.33 12.38 9.72
N LYS A 55 -12.09 12.19 10.17
CA LYS A 55 -11.18 11.29 9.47
C LYS A 55 -11.72 9.88 9.60
N LYS A 56 -12.53 9.44 8.62
CA LYS A 56 -12.98 8.06 8.50
C LYS A 56 -11.86 7.24 7.86
N GLU A 57 -10.80 7.10 8.62
CA GLU A 57 -9.65 6.27 8.29
C GLU A 57 -9.68 5.02 9.17
N VAL A 58 -9.47 3.87 8.54
CA VAL A 58 -9.38 2.59 9.23
C VAL A 58 -8.13 1.87 8.76
N GLN A 59 -7.34 1.40 9.71
CA GLN A 59 -6.14 0.62 9.46
C GLN A 59 -6.30 -0.78 10.07
N PHE A 60 -5.84 -1.80 9.35
CA PHE A 60 -5.79 -3.18 9.84
C PHE A 60 -4.62 -3.95 9.23
N THR A 61 -4.22 -5.05 9.86
CA THR A 61 -3.13 -5.90 9.38
C THR A 61 -3.62 -7.22 8.79
N SER A 62 -2.85 -7.79 7.87
CA SER A 62 -3.14 -9.07 7.22
C SER A 62 -1.86 -9.84 6.95
N MET A 63 -1.91 -11.15 7.12
CA MET A 63 -0.82 -12.07 6.74
C MET A 63 -0.99 -12.65 5.31
N GLN A 64 -2.03 -12.22 4.59
CA GLN A 64 -2.26 -12.65 3.21
C GLN A 64 -1.36 -11.88 2.26
N PRO A 65 -0.94 -12.47 1.12
CA PRO A 65 -0.23 -11.74 0.08
C PRO A 65 -1.03 -10.52 -0.40
N ALA A 66 -0.34 -9.43 -0.77
CA ALA A 66 -0.99 -8.22 -1.30
C ALA A 66 -2.00 -8.52 -2.42
N SER A 67 -1.68 -9.44 -3.34
CA SER A 67 -2.60 -9.84 -4.41
C SER A 67 -3.93 -10.43 -3.92
N ALA A 68 -3.90 -11.22 -2.85
CA ALA A 68 -5.10 -11.79 -2.23
C ALA A 68 -5.93 -10.72 -1.52
N ILE A 69 -5.27 -9.77 -0.85
CA ILE A 69 -5.93 -8.61 -0.23
C ILE A 69 -6.62 -7.76 -1.30
N ILE A 70 -5.90 -7.40 -2.37
CA ILE A 70 -6.43 -6.62 -3.51
C ILE A 70 -7.64 -7.33 -4.11
N SER A 71 -7.54 -8.63 -4.41
CA SER A 71 -8.65 -9.40 -4.95
C SER A 71 -9.87 -9.36 -4.02
N LYS A 72 -9.65 -9.48 -2.70
CA LYS A 72 -10.75 -9.43 -1.73
C LYS A 72 -11.42 -8.06 -1.68
N VAL A 73 -10.65 -6.98 -1.74
CA VAL A 73 -11.16 -5.61 -1.82
C VAL A 73 -11.98 -5.42 -3.09
N GLU A 74 -11.50 -5.91 -4.25
CA GLU A 74 -12.22 -5.84 -5.52
C GLU A 74 -13.53 -6.63 -5.48
N ASP A 75 -13.55 -7.81 -4.88
CA ASP A 75 -14.77 -8.61 -4.73
C ASP A 75 -15.84 -7.88 -3.91
N ILE A 76 -15.43 -7.24 -2.81
CA ILE A 76 -16.31 -6.42 -1.97
C ILE A 76 -16.81 -5.21 -2.74
N ALA A 77 -15.92 -4.49 -3.44
CA ALA A 77 -16.27 -3.33 -4.26
C ALA A 77 -17.33 -3.69 -5.32
N ARG A 78 -17.19 -4.84 -6.00
CA ARG A 78 -18.18 -5.33 -6.95
C ARG A 78 -19.53 -5.62 -6.29
N HIS A 79 -19.52 -6.28 -5.11
CA HIS A 79 -20.75 -6.54 -4.36
C HIS A 79 -21.48 -5.24 -3.96
N LEU A 80 -20.71 -4.21 -3.63
CA LEU A 80 -21.21 -2.87 -3.27
C LEU A 80 -21.47 -1.95 -4.47
N LYS A 81 -21.25 -2.42 -5.71
CA LYS A 81 -21.41 -1.65 -6.97
C LYS A 81 -20.54 -0.38 -7.03
N LEU A 82 -19.36 -0.45 -6.44
CA LEU A 82 -18.32 0.57 -6.53
C LEU A 82 -17.45 0.32 -7.77
N LYS A 83 -16.96 1.40 -8.37
CA LYS A 83 -15.96 1.35 -9.44
C LYS A 83 -14.58 1.33 -8.82
N VAL A 84 -13.71 0.45 -9.30
CA VAL A 84 -12.33 0.35 -8.80
C VAL A 84 -11.37 0.88 -9.87
N LYS A 85 -10.46 1.76 -9.48
CA LYS A 85 -9.28 2.17 -10.26
C LYS A 85 -8.02 1.82 -9.49
N LYS A 86 -6.98 1.36 -10.19
CA LYS A 86 -5.68 1.04 -9.60
C LYS A 86 -4.66 2.04 -10.14
N GLU A 87 -3.98 2.73 -9.24
CA GLU A 87 -2.98 3.74 -9.60
C GLU A 87 -1.79 3.62 -8.65
N GLY A 88 -0.66 3.11 -9.15
CA GLY A 88 0.60 3.10 -8.40
C GLY A 88 0.58 2.44 -7.01
N GLY A 89 -0.25 1.42 -6.80
CA GLY A 89 -0.38 0.72 -5.50
C GLY A 89 -1.59 1.16 -4.68
N LEU A 90 -2.21 2.29 -5.04
CA LEU A 90 -3.46 2.78 -4.48
C LEU A 90 -4.67 2.21 -5.24
N LEU A 91 -5.66 1.73 -4.49
CA LEU A 91 -6.98 1.35 -4.99
C LEU A 91 -7.98 2.46 -4.68
N LYS A 92 -8.54 3.08 -5.73
CA LYS A 92 -9.62 4.07 -5.59
C LYS A 92 -10.97 3.40 -5.86
N LEU A 93 -11.86 3.45 -4.88
CA LEU A 93 -13.19 2.87 -4.90
C LEU A 93 -14.24 4.00 -4.91
N GLU A 94 -14.89 4.19 -6.06
CA GLU A 94 -15.84 5.28 -6.30
C GLU A 94 -17.28 4.77 -6.37
N GLY A 95 -18.20 5.46 -5.69
CA GLY A 95 -19.63 5.24 -5.80
C GLY A 95 -20.14 5.58 -7.20
N SER A 96 -20.94 4.68 -7.80
CA SER A 96 -21.50 4.92 -9.14
C SER A 96 -22.61 5.99 -9.18
N LYS A 97 -23.15 6.37 -8.01
CA LYS A 97 -24.25 7.34 -7.85
C LYS A 97 -24.06 8.10 -6.54
N GLU A 98 -24.55 9.33 -6.49
CA GLU A 98 -24.63 10.08 -5.24
C GLU A 98 -25.64 9.45 -4.29
N GLY A 99 -25.24 9.28 -3.03
CA GLY A 99 -26.11 8.89 -1.93
C GLY A 99 -26.68 10.10 -1.18
N ARG A 100 -27.34 9.84 -0.05
CA ARG A 100 -27.90 10.91 0.81
C ARG A 100 -26.86 11.89 1.35
N LYS A 101 -25.58 11.48 1.38
CA LYS A 101 -24.44 12.27 1.85
C LYS A 101 -23.50 12.70 0.70
N GLY A 102 -23.96 12.63 -0.56
CA GLY A 102 -23.16 12.93 -1.73
C GLY A 102 -22.47 11.71 -2.34
N ALA A 103 -21.47 11.95 -3.19
CA ALA A 103 -20.64 10.92 -3.80
C ALA A 103 -19.73 10.27 -2.74
N LEU A 104 -19.55 8.95 -2.83
CA LEU A 104 -18.62 8.21 -1.97
C LEU A 104 -17.32 7.96 -2.73
N SER A 105 -16.19 8.36 -2.15
CA SER A 105 -14.86 8.00 -2.63
C SER A 105 -14.07 7.38 -1.47
N ILE A 106 -13.44 6.24 -1.73
CA ILE A 106 -12.64 5.53 -0.74
C ILE A 106 -11.30 5.17 -1.39
N ASP A 107 -10.22 5.51 -0.72
CA ASP A 107 -8.86 5.14 -1.08
C ASP A 107 -8.42 3.99 -0.18
N ALA A 108 -7.84 2.94 -0.77
CA ALA A 108 -7.28 1.81 -0.05
C ALA A 108 -5.85 1.53 -0.50
N GLU A 109 -4.92 1.56 0.45
CA GLU A 109 -3.48 1.37 0.23
C GLU A 109 -3.01 0.15 1.02
N ILE A 110 -2.05 -0.58 0.44
CA ILE A 110 -1.54 -1.84 1.00
C ILE A 110 -0.03 -1.75 1.04
N TYR A 111 0.51 -1.96 2.24
CA TYR A 111 1.91 -1.78 2.56
C TYR A 111 2.47 -3.03 3.23
N GLU A 112 3.59 -3.55 2.78
CA GLU A 112 4.35 -4.59 3.49
C GLU A 112 5.23 -3.94 4.57
N PHE A 113 5.21 -4.42 5.82
CA PHE A 113 6.08 -3.88 6.87
C PHE A 113 7.02 -4.91 7.49
N ALA A 114 6.78 -6.18 7.20
CA ALA A 114 7.64 -7.31 7.48
C ALA A 114 7.29 -8.41 6.48
N SER A 115 8.16 -9.41 6.31
CA SER A 115 7.91 -10.51 5.38
C SER A 115 6.55 -11.15 5.62
N SER A 116 5.67 -11.12 4.61
CA SER A 116 4.29 -11.63 4.66
C SER A 116 3.30 -10.87 5.56
N PHE A 117 3.68 -9.73 6.13
CA PHE A 117 2.78 -8.89 6.92
C PHE A 117 2.49 -7.58 6.19
N HIS A 118 1.19 -7.33 5.98
CA HIS A 118 0.72 -6.15 5.29
C HIS A 118 -0.15 -5.30 6.22
N LEU A 119 0.06 -3.99 6.19
CA LEU A 119 -0.87 -2.98 6.68
C LEU A 119 -1.79 -2.57 5.53
N VAL A 120 -3.08 -2.51 5.80
CA VAL A 120 -4.08 -2.00 4.88
C VAL A 120 -4.69 -0.75 5.50
N GLU A 121 -4.62 0.34 4.78
CA GLU A 121 -5.16 1.63 5.18
C GLU A 121 -6.32 1.97 4.25
N VAL A 122 -7.47 2.35 4.81
CA VAL A 122 -8.69 2.69 4.08
C VAL A 122 -9.17 4.06 4.54
N LYS A 123 -9.28 5.00 3.60
CA LYS A 123 -9.64 6.41 3.85
C LYS A 123 -10.85 6.80 3.00
N GLU A 124 -11.85 7.40 3.61
CA GLU A 124 -12.86 8.17 2.86
C GLU A 124 -12.25 9.50 2.39
N VAL A 125 -12.41 9.81 1.11
CA VAL A 125 -11.85 11.00 0.42
C VAL A 125 -12.94 12.00 0.07
#